data_AF-A0A6I5HN84-F1
#
_entry.id   AF-A0A6I5HN84-F1
#
_cell.length_a   1.000
_cell.length_b   1.000
_cell.length_c   1.000
_cell.angle_alpha   90.00
_cell.angle_beta   90.00
_cell.angle_gamma   90.00
#
_symmetry.space_group_name_H-M   'P 1'
#
loop_
_entity.id
_entity.type
_entity.pdbx_description
1 polymer ?
#
loop_
_entity_poly.entity_id
_entity_poly.type
_entity_poly.pdbx_seq_one_letter_code
_entity_poly.pdbx_strand_id
1 'polypeptide(L)' 'MSSVNDALDNARFTYEQHMRTCRQCHADGAPCAVAKHLLRIYNLARRDHMRATGSNPPTS' A
#
# COMPACT_ATOMS: atom_id res chain seq x y z
N MET A 1 11.54 14.92 -0.64
CA MET A 1 10.43 14.00 -0.94
C MET A 1 10.64 12.77 -0.10
N SER A 2 9.76 12.55 0.88
CA SER A 2 9.92 11.47 1.85
C SER A 2 9.73 10.16 1.12
N SER A 3 10.83 9.50 0.71
CA SER A 3 10.84 8.25 -0.07
C SER A 3 9.86 7.19 0.46
N VAL A 4 9.61 7.17 1.77
CA VAL A 4 8.61 6.29 2.43
C VAL A 4 7.17 6.66 2.09
N ASN A 5 6.86 7.95 1.97
CA ASN A 5 5.54 8.46 1.58
C ASN A 5 5.27 8.17 0.09
N ASP A 6 6.27 8.36 -0.76
CA ASP A 6 6.19 8.00 -2.19
C ASP A 6 6.00 6.48 -2.38
N ALA A 7 6.69 5.67 -1.57
CA ALA A 7 6.52 4.21 -1.58
C ALA A 7 5.12 3.78 -1.12
N LEU A 8 4.54 4.46 -0.12
CA LEU A 8 3.18 4.20 0.35
C LEU A 8 2.13 4.55 -0.72
N ASP A 9 2.25 5.72 -1.33
CA ASP A 9 1.33 6.17 -2.38
C ASP A 9 1.40 5.27 -3.62
N ASN A 10 2.60 4.93 -4.08
CA ASN A 10 2.79 4.02 -5.20
C ASN A 10 2.22 2.61 -4.92
N ALA A 11 2.43 2.07 -3.71
CA ALA A 11 1.88 0.77 -3.33
C ALA A 11 0.35 0.80 -3.27
N ARG A 12 -0.23 1.90 -2.79
CA ARG A 12 -1.68 2.12 -2.79
C ARG A 12 -2.23 2.19 -4.20
N PHE A 13 -1.66 3.04 -5.05
CA PHE A 13 -2.08 3.21 -6.44
C PHE A 13 -2.03 1.88 -7.20
N THR A 14 -0.94 1.11 -7.04
CA THR A 14 -0.78 -0.19 -7.70
C THR A 14 -1.87 -1.19 -7.27
N TYR A 15 -2.19 -1.24 -5.97
CA TYR A 15 -3.26 -2.11 -5.45
C TYR A 15 -4.64 -1.71 -5.98
N GLU A 16 -4.99 -0.42 -5.89
CA GLU A 16 -6.27 0.10 -6.36
C GLU A 16 -6.44 -0.08 -7.88
N GLN A 17 -5.39 0.19 -8.65
CA GLN A 17 -5.37 -0.01 -10.09
C GLN A 17 -5.62 -1.48 -10.45
N HIS A 18 -5.00 -2.41 -9.73
CA HIS A 18 -5.20 -3.84 -9.94
C HIS A 18 -6.63 -4.28 -9.63
N MET A 19 -7.23 -3.77 -8.56
CA MET A 19 -8.62 -4.08 -8.20
C MET A 19 -9.60 -3.64 -9.31
N ARG A 20 -9.29 -2.56 -10.04
CA ARG A 20 -10.11 -2.05 -11.14
C ARG A 20 -9.90 -2.79 -12.47
N THR A 21 -8.69 -3.28 -12.75
CA THR A 21 -8.36 -3.88 -14.06
C THR A 21 -8.35 -5.40 -14.06
N CYS A 22 -8.17 -6.04 -12.92
CA CYS A 22 -8.17 -7.49 -12.82
C CYS A 22 -9.62 -8.01 -12.91
N ARG A 23 -9.92 -8.77 -13.97
CA ARG A 23 -11.25 -9.35 -14.18
C ARG A 23 -11.72 -10.20 -13.00
N GLN A 24 -10.84 -11.01 -12.39
CA GLN A 24 -11.21 -11.86 -11.25
C GLN A 24 -11.58 -11.01 -10.03
N CYS A 25 -10.77 -10.01 -9.70
CA CYS A 25 -11.05 -9.12 -8.57
C CYS A 25 -12.31 -8.28 -8.81
N HIS A 26 -12.53 -7.85 -10.06
CA HIS A 26 -13.66 -7.03 -10.46
C HIS A 26 -14.97 -7.82 -10.56
N ALA A 27 -14.92 -9.06 -11.06
CA ALA A 27 -16.12 -9.87 -11.33
C ALA A 27 -16.59 -10.65 -10.10
N ASP A 28 -15.66 -11.27 -9.36
CA ASP A 28 -16.00 -12.16 -8.24
C ASP A 28 -15.97 -11.42 -6.89
N GLY A 29 -15.41 -10.20 -6.84
CA GLY A 29 -15.12 -9.49 -5.59
C GLY A 29 -14.07 -10.18 -4.70
N ALA A 30 -13.59 -11.35 -5.09
CA ALA A 30 -12.58 -12.13 -4.38
C ALA A 30 -11.17 -11.68 -4.78
N PRO A 31 -10.30 -11.29 -3.83
CA PRO A 31 -8.95 -10.85 -4.14
C PRO A 31 -8.11 -12.03 -4.66
N CYS A 32 -7.61 -11.89 -5.89
CA CYS A 32 -6.69 -12.86 -6.49
C CYS A 32 -5.33 -12.87 -5.78
N ALA A 33 -4.45 -13.82 -6.13
CA ALA A 33 -3.13 -13.94 -5.52
C ALA A 33 -2.28 -12.65 -5.67
N VAL A 34 -2.39 -11.97 -6.82
CA VAL A 34 -1.69 -10.70 -7.07
C VAL A 34 -2.27 -9.59 -6.20
N ALA A 35 -3.60 -9.46 -6.11
CA ALA A 35 -4.23 -8.50 -5.21
C ALA A 35 -3.81 -8.70 -3.75
N LYS A 36 -3.74 -9.96 -3.28
CA LYS A 36 -3.23 -10.29 -1.95
C LYS A 36 -1.76 -9.87 -1.76
N HIS A 37 -0.93 -10.08 -2.77
CA HIS A 37 0.48 -9.66 -2.74
C HIS A 37 0.61 -8.13 -2.69
N LEU A 38 -0.12 -7.41 -3.53
CA LEU A 38 -0.14 -5.95 -3.56
C LEU A 38 -0.65 -5.36 -2.23
N LEU A 39 -1.71 -5.94 -1.67
CA LEU A 39 -2.23 -5.55 -0.37
C LEU A 39 -1.20 -5.76 0.75
N ARG A 40 -0.42 -6.84 0.69
CA ARG A 40 0.68 -7.09 1.64
C ARG A 40 1.76 -6.01 1.54
N ILE A 41 2.15 -5.63 0.32
CA ILE A 41 3.15 -4.56 0.08
C ILE A 41 2.63 -3.22 0.63
N TYR A 42 1.40 -2.84 0.30
CA TYR A 42 0.77 -1.63 0.82
C TYR A 42 0.76 -1.59 2.36
N ASN A 43 0.38 -2.70 3.00
CA ASN A 43 0.38 -2.78 4.46
C ASN A 43 1.79 -2.68 5.07
N LEU A 44 2.82 -3.21 4.40
CA LEU A 44 4.21 -3.05 4.83
C LEU A 44 4.63 -1.58 4.74
N ALA A 45 4.42 -0.94 3.58
CA ALA A 45 4.72 0.47 3.39
C ALA A 45 3.97 1.37 4.38
N ARG A 46 2.71 1.05 4.71
CA ARG A 46 1.93 1.77 5.71
C ARG A 46 2.53 1.67 7.11
N ARG A 47 3.03 0.49 7.49
CA ARG A 47 3.72 0.30 8.77
C ARG A 47 5.04 1.07 8.83
N ASP A 48 5.82 1.05 7.76
CA ASP A 48 7.08 1.78 7.71
C ASP A 48 6.84 3.30 7.69
N HIS A 49 5.79 3.76 7.02
CA HIS A 49 5.34 5.15 7.12
C HIS A 49 4.98 5.53 8.55
N MET A 50 4.17 4.72 9.26
CA MET A 50 3.82 4.97 10.67
C MET A 50 5.06 5.00 11.57
N ARG A 51 6.07 4.15 11.30
CA ARG A 51 7.35 4.16 12.01
C ARG A 51 8.15 5.42 11.72
N ALA A 52 8.25 5.82 10.46
CA ALA A 52 8.96 7.03 10.05
C ALA A 52 8.33 8.29 10.65
N THR A 53 6.99 8.35 10.71
CA THR A 53 6.27 9.47 11.35
C THR A 53 6.26 9.40 12.88
N GLY A 54 6.28 8.20 13.47
CA GLY A 54 6.29 8.00 14.91
C GLY A 54 7.67 8.13 15.56
N SER A 55 8.75 8.02 14.77
CA SER A 55 10.14 8.16 15.23
C SER A 55 10.63 9.62 15.21
N ASN A 56 9.75 10.59 15.00
CA ASN A 56 10.07 12.01 15.17
C ASN A 56 9.59 12.47 16.55
N PRO A 57 10.34 12.20 17.65
CA PRO A 57 10.02 12.83 18.92
C PRO A 57 10.13 14.35 18.74
N PRO A 58 9.21 15.15 19.31
CA PRO A 58 9.42 16.59 19.38
C PRO A 58 10.64 16.82 20.24
N THR A 59 11.78 17.15 19.62
CA THR A 59 12.93 17.72 20.31
C THR A 59 12.50 19.07 20.86
N SER A 60 12.26 19.12 22.17
CA SER A 60 12.20 20.37 22.96
C SER A 60 13.58 21.01 23.05
#